data_AF-A0A352A8U9-F1
#
_entry.id   AF-A0A352A8U9-F1
#
_cell.length_a   1.000
_cell.length_b   1.000
_cell.length_c   1.000
_cell.angle_alpha   90.00
_cell.angle_beta   90.00
_cell.angle_gamma   90.00
#
_symmetry.space_group_name_H-M   'P 1'
#
loop_
_entity.id
_entity.type
_entity.pdbx_description
1 polymer ?
#
loop_
_entity_poly.entity_id
_entity_poly.type
_entity_poly.pdbx_seq_one_letter_code
_entity_poly.pdbx_strand_id
1 'polypeptide(L)' 'MPKNSSIKCSVQQCRFNDNSEEYCTLDMIKVGTHETNPTVVECTDCQSFKVK' A
#
# COMPACT_ATOMS: atom_id res chain seq x y z
N MET A 1 -8.12 -3.70 12.91
CA MET A 1 -8.96 -3.13 11.83
C MET A 1 -9.29 -4.25 10.86
N PRO A 2 -10.51 -4.31 10.30
CA PRO A 2 -10.85 -5.34 9.32
C PRO A 2 -9.98 -5.21 8.07
N LYS A 3 -9.68 -6.35 7.42
CA LYS A 3 -9.00 -6.36 6.12
C LYS A 3 -9.88 -5.65 5.08
N ASN A 4 -9.26 -4.86 4.22
CA ASN A 4 -9.88 -4.38 3.00
C ASN A 4 -9.49 -5.34 1.86
N SER A 5 -10.43 -6.22 1.50
CA SER A 5 -10.23 -7.23 0.44
C SER A 5 -9.96 -6.63 -0.96
N SER A 6 -10.17 -5.32 -1.14
CA SER A 6 -9.86 -4.60 -2.37
C SER A 6 -8.42 -4.07 -2.44
N ILE A 7 -7.67 -4.10 -1.33
CA ILE A 7 -6.32 -3.53 -1.27
C ILE A 7 -5.35 -4.57 -0.70
N LYS A 8 -4.62 -5.23 -1.59
CA LYS A 8 -3.53 -6.14 -1.21
C LYS A 8 -2.32 -5.35 -0.69
N CYS A 9 -1.70 -5.87 0.36
CA CYS A 9 -0.50 -5.33 0.98
C CYS A 9 0.38 -6.48 1.47
N SER A 10 1.40 -6.84 0.71
CA SER A 10 2.40 -7.85 1.11
C SER A 10 3.52 -7.27 1.99
N VAL A 11 3.60 -5.94 2.10
CA VAL A 11 4.64 -5.26 2.88
C VAL A 11 4.39 -5.47 4.38
N GLN A 12 5.10 -6.41 5.00
CA GLN A 12 4.92 -6.77 6.42
C GLN A 12 5.26 -5.62 7.38
N GLN A 13 6.09 -4.67 6.97
CA GLN A 13 6.46 -3.49 7.75
C GLN A 13 5.41 -2.37 7.66
N CYS A 14 4.41 -2.51 6.79
CA CYS A 14 3.33 -1.52 6.67
C CYS A 14 2.45 -1.56 7.93
N ARG A 15 2.27 -0.40 8.56
CA ARG A 15 1.39 -0.18 9.73
C ARG A 15 -0.04 -0.64 9.49
N PHE A 16 -0.48 -0.61 8.23
CA PHE A 16 -1.84 -0.95 7.84
C PHE A 16 -1.99 -2.38 7.32
N ASN A 17 -0.92 -3.19 7.30
CA ASN A 17 -0.99 -4.60 6.95
C ASN A 17 -1.85 -5.37 7.97
N ASP A 18 -2.76 -6.23 7.50
CA ASP A 18 -3.60 -7.08 8.33
C ASP A 18 -2.83 -8.22 9.03
N ASN A 19 -1.59 -8.48 8.59
CA ASN A 19 -0.65 -9.49 9.08
C ASN A 19 -1.17 -10.92 9.10
N SER A 20 -2.24 -11.17 8.35
CA SER A 20 -2.90 -12.48 8.30
C SER A 20 -3.01 -12.95 6.87
N GLU A 21 -3.55 -12.11 5.98
CA GLU A 21 -3.87 -12.51 4.60
C GLU A 21 -3.29 -11.54 3.54
N GLU A 22 -2.33 -10.70 3.97
CA GLU A 22 -1.62 -9.73 3.13
C GLU A 22 -2.57 -8.70 2.51
N TYR A 23 -3.49 -8.18 3.32
CA TYR A 23 -4.34 -7.05 2.94
C TYR A 23 -4.01 -5.80 3.74
N CYS A 24 -4.33 -4.66 3.15
CA CYS A 24 -4.35 -3.38 3.85
C CYS A 24 -5.64 -3.29 4.68
N THR A 25 -5.59 -2.50 5.74
CA THR A 25 -6.74 -2.20 6.61
C THR A 25 -7.32 -0.80 6.36
N LEU A 26 -6.74 -0.04 5.43
CA LEU A 26 -7.29 1.24 4.98
C LEU A 26 -8.42 1.02 3.98
N ASP A 27 -9.44 1.86 4.03
CA ASP A 27 -10.54 1.86 3.05
C ASP A 27 -10.09 2.38 1.68
N MET A 28 -9.07 3.24 1.65
CA MET A 28 -8.51 3.86 0.45
C MET A 28 -6.99 4.04 0.60
N ILE A 29 -6.27 3.89 -0.50
CA ILE A 29 -4.85 4.26 -0.60
C ILE A 29 -4.66 5.35 -1.67
N LYS A 30 -3.57 6.10 -1.53
CA LYS A 30 -3.08 7.00 -2.56
C LYS A 30 -1.84 6.37 -3.22
N VAL A 31 -1.92 6.09 -4.51
CA VAL A 31 -0.76 5.77 -5.34
C VAL A 31 -0.22 7.08 -5.90
N GLY A 32 1.09 7.25 -5.89
CA GLY A 32 1.76 8.39 -6.48
C GLY A 32 3.09 8.00 -7.09
N THR A 33 3.86 8.99 -7.50
CA THR A 33 5.19 8.83 -8.09
C THR A 33 6.06 10.02 -7.69
N HIS A 34 7.37 9.85 -7.72
CA HIS A 34 8.34 10.92 -7.53
C HIS A 34 8.92 11.45 -8.86
N GLU A 35 8.49 10.87 -9.99
CA GLU A 35 8.91 11.26 -11.34
C GLU A 35 7.74 11.93 -12.10
N THR A 36 8.05 12.77 -13.09
CA THR A 36 7.02 13.48 -13.88
C THR A 36 6.23 12.54 -14.80
N ASN A 37 6.83 11.43 -15.27
CA ASN A 37 6.21 10.51 -16.21
C ASN A 37 6.67 9.05 -15.95
N PRO A 38 6.15 8.39 -14.91
CA PRO A 38 6.55 7.02 -14.57
C PRO A 38 6.08 6.03 -15.65
N THR A 39 7.00 5.18 -16.12
CA THR A 39 6.70 4.15 -17.13
C THR A 39 6.88 2.73 -16.60
N VAL A 40 7.45 2.59 -15.40
CA VAL A 40 7.70 1.31 -14.73
C VAL A 40 7.07 1.32 -13.34
N VAL A 41 6.74 0.14 -12.81
CA VAL A 41 5.98 -0.01 -11.54
C VAL A 41 6.81 0.49 -10.35
N GLU A 42 8.12 0.33 -10.41
CA GLU A 42 9.09 0.74 -9.41
C GLU A 42 9.11 2.26 -9.17
N CYS A 43 8.61 3.05 -10.14
CA CYS A 43 8.46 4.48 -10.01
C CYS A 43 7.10 4.89 -9.38
N THR A 44 6.24 3.91 -9.06
CA THR A 44 4.93 4.13 -8.41
C THR A 44 4.96 3.67 -6.96
N ASP A 45 4.64 4.59 -6.06
CA ASP A 45 4.70 4.42 -4.61
C ASP A 45 3.31 4.46 -3.98
N CYS A 46 3.07 3.63 -2.97
CA CYS A 46 1.93 3.80 -2.08
C CYS A 46 2.21 4.95 -1.10
N GLN A 47 1.73 6.17 -1.41
CA GLN A 47 1.90 7.35 -0.56
C GLN A 47 1.11 7.27 0.77
N SER A 48 0.25 6.27 0.92
CA SER A 48 -0.42 5.96 2.20
C SER A 48 0.43 5.07 3.11
N PHE A 49 1.58 4.56 2.64
CA PHE A 49 2.46 3.71 3.45
C PHE A 49 2.94 4.44 4.71
N LYS A 50 2.88 3.72 5.83
CA LYS A 50 3.53 4.10 7.09
C LYS A 50 4.24 2.88 7.64
N VAL A 51 5.46 3.05 8.14
CA VAL A 51 6.13 1.98 8.90
C VAL A 51 5.39 1.73 10.22
N LYS A 52 5.37 0.47 10.65
CA LYS A 52 4.82 0.04 11.96
C LYS A 52 5.48 0.76 13.13
#